data_AF-A0A355UJB3-F1
#
_entry.id   AF-A0A355UJB3-F1
#
_cell.length_a   1.000
_cell.length_b   1.000
_cell.length_c   1.000
_cell.angle_alpha   90.00
_cell.angle_beta   90.00
_cell.angle_gamma   90.00
#
_symmetry.space_group_name_H-M   'P 1'
#
loop_
_entity.id
_entity.type
_entity.pdbx_description
1 polymer ?
#
loop_
_entity_poly.entity_id
_entity_poly.type
_entity_poly.pdbx_seq_one_letter_code
_entity_poly.pdbx_strand_id
1 'polypeptide(L)'
;MRGGSDITVKPKGDTQTKNAKGLTIDYAYAWSYGKGETLTILIPDAKGGGSSDQRIEKNAKNRISHAQSNPPTRQNDPNINQVMNQYVQASYWGEQPFTAGTVYFGAIIIFLATLGFILIKGRERWWLLIATILSFILAWGNNFLAVNEWLFYNLPFYNKFRTPSMALVLANVTVIILAVLGLKEFFSKQIDNKKKKKALYISAGIVGGISLLCAIMPSMFASFASTKDSMFEEYLGSSFVQALYEDRKSLFVSDAWRSFLFIAGAFAALYLFALEKVKKEYVVSIILTVLIVFDLWGVDKRYLTKDNFVKQQETAIYPTSADEEILTQVKENNINHYRVYNLSVNTFNDASTSYFHPSIGGYHGAKLQRYQDIIDFYFLNKNYVQNDLMDEVKLMNNPIRQFFKAYQGQVSANIGVLNMLDTKYLILPTGEGVKAYPNTEACGAAWFVPTIQWAKDANEEILLLDNFNPRQKAIIDAKFKSIVKPI
;
A
#
# COMPACT_ATOMS: atom_id res chain seq x y z
N MET A 1 11.18 -0.42 -11.65
CA MET A 1 10.74 1.00 -11.61
C MET A 1 10.13 1.40 -12.95
N ARG A 2 9.42 2.53 -13.02
CA ARG A 2 8.61 2.92 -14.21
C ARG A 2 9.41 3.06 -15.52
N GLY A 3 10.72 3.27 -15.44
CA GLY A 3 11.61 3.33 -16.60
C GLY A 3 11.95 1.98 -17.24
N GLY A 4 11.75 0.86 -16.52
CA GLY A 4 12.31 -0.44 -16.90
C GLY A 4 13.81 -0.50 -16.64
N SER A 5 14.34 -1.72 -16.49
CA SER A 5 15.74 -2.03 -16.18
C SER A 5 16.59 -2.17 -17.44
N ASP A 6 17.72 -1.46 -17.51
CA ASP A 6 18.75 -1.67 -18.54
C ASP A 6 19.54 -2.97 -18.28
N ILE A 7 19.50 -3.49 -17.05
CA ILE A 7 20.18 -4.72 -16.66
C ILE A 7 19.23 -5.92 -16.68
N THR A 8 19.76 -7.07 -17.13
CA THR A 8 19.09 -8.38 -17.14
C THR A 8 19.72 -9.36 -16.15
N VAL A 9 20.95 -9.09 -15.68
CA VAL A 9 21.57 -9.85 -14.59
C VAL A 9 20.83 -9.63 -13.28
N LYS A 10 20.84 -10.64 -12.41
CA LYS A 10 20.12 -10.62 -11.13
C LYS A 10 21.11 -10.66 -9.96
N PRO A 11 20.77 -10.07 -8.80
CA PRO A 11 21.51 -10.30 -7.56
C PRO A 11 21.59 -11.80 -7.24
N LYS A 12 22.68 -12.22 -6.59
CA LYS A 12 22.85 -13.63 -6.21
C LYS A 12 21.69 -14.11 -5.34
N GLY A 13 20.98 -15.15 -5.78
CA GLY A 13 19.83 -15.72 -5.06
C GLY A 13 18.50 -15.00 -5.31
N ASP A 14 18.47 -13.98 -6.16
CA ASP A 14 17.21 -13.35 -6.61
C ASP A 14 16.62 -14.12 -7.80
N THR A 15 15.36 -14.51 -7.66
CA THR A 15 14.59 -15.21 -8.70
C THR A 15 13.66 -14.27 -9.47
N GLN A 16 13.45 -13.03 -9.01
CA GLN A 16 12.50 -12.10 -9.62
C GLN A 16 12.91 -11.68 -11.04
N THR A 17 11.93 -11.56 -11.93
CA THR A 17 12.15 -11.16 -13.32
C THR A 17 12.08 -9.63 -13.43
N LYS A 18 13.16 -8.97 -13.85
CA LYS A 18 13.15 -7.53 -14.12
C LYS A 18 12.56 -7.28 -15.52
N ASN A 19 11.62 -6.33 -15.64
CA ASN A 19 11.08 -5.91 -16.92
C ASN A 19 11.98 -4.84 -17.56
N ALA A 20 12.29 -5.03 -18.85
CA ALA A 20 13.08 -4.08 -19.65
C ALA A 20 12.36 -2.73 -19.86
N LYS A 21 11.02 -2.71 -19.76
CA LYS A 21 10.19 -1.50 -19.89
C LYS A 21 9.05 -1.54 -18.87
N GLY A 22 8.91 -0.47 -18.08
CA GLY A 22 7.83 -0.36 -17.09
C GLY A 22 8.06 -1.16 -15.81
N LEU A 23 7.00 -1.29 -15.02
CA LEU A 23 6.99 -2.06 -13.78
C LEU A 23 6.97 -3.57 -14.06
N THR A 24 7.36 -4.38 -13.07
CA THR A 24 7.05 -5.82 -13.07
C THR A 24 5.57 -5.99 -12.75
N ILE A 25 4.94 -7.04 -13.30
CA ILE A 25 3.50 -7.27 -13.09
C ILE A 25 3.18 -7.49 -11.62
N ASP A 26 4.01 -8.26 -10.91
CA ASP A 26 3.85 -8.53 -9.47
C ASP A 26 3.88 -7.23 -8.64
N TYR A 27 4.82 -6.33 -8.95
CA TYR A 27 4.92 -5.05 -8.26
C TYR A 27 3.75 -4.12 -8.61
N ALA A 28 3.38 -4.06 -9.89
CA ALA A 28 2.29 -3.22 -10.36
C ALA A 28 0.97 -3.62 -9.69
N TYR A 29 0.72 -4.94 -9.61
CA TYR A 29 -0.51 -5.55 -9.13
C TYR A 29 -0.47 -5.94 -7.66
N ALA A 30 0.54 -5.50 -6.90
CA ALA A 30 0.67 -5.76 -5.48
C ALA A 30 -0.54 -5.28 -4.64
N TRP A 31 -1.27 -4.26 -5.09
CA TRP A 31 -2.53 -3.78 -4.47
C TRP A 31 -3.72 -4.04 -5.39
N SER A 32 -3.86 -5.30 -5.81
CA SER A 32 -5.02 -5.76 -6.55
C SER A 32 -6.21 -5.94 -5.63
N TYR A 33 -7.34 -5.35 -6.01
CA TYR A 33 -8.58 -5.47 -5.25
C TYR A 33 -9.16 -6.87 -5.42
N GLY A 34 -9.55 -7.52 -4.33
CA GLY A 34 -10.09 -8.87 -4.41
C GLY A 34 -11.52 -8.91 -4.94
N LYS A 35 -11.88 -10.00 -5.63
CA LYS A 35 -13.24 -10.15 -6.18
C LYS A 35 -14.29 -10.07 -5.07
N GLY A 36 -14.06 -10.75 -3.96
CA GLY A 36 -14.91 -10.68 -2.78
C GLY A 36 -14.85 -9.33 -2.05
N GLU A 37 -13.80 -8.53 -2.27
CA GLU A 37 -13.75 -7.17 -1.73
C GLU A 37 -14.79 -6.26 -2.40
N THR A 38 -15.28 -6.59 -3.60
CA THR A 38 -16.37 -5.84 -4.28
C THR A 38 -17.60 -5.63 -3.40
N LEU A 39 -17.86 -6.53 -2.44
CA LEU A 39 -18.94 -6.34 -1.47
C LEU A 39 -18.74 -5.12 -0.56
N THR A 40 -17.50 -4.63 -0.39
CA THR A 40 -17.22 -3.48 0.48
C THR A 40 -17.88 -2.20 0.02
N ILE A 41 -18.22 -2.07 -1.27
CA ILE A 41 -18.93 -0.89 -1.78
C ILE A 41 -20.32 -0.74 -1.15
N LEU A 42 -20.90 -1.87 -0.70
CA LEU A 42 -22.22 -1.97 -0.09
C LEU A 42 -22.14 -2.25 1.42
N ILE A 43 -21.20 -3.07 1.88
CA ILE A 43 -21.04 -3.50 3.27
C ILE A 43 -19.63 -3.13 3.73
N PRO A 44 -19.43 -2.02 4.47
CA PRO A 44 -18.10 -1.45 4.70
C PRO A 44 -17.08 -2.45 5.28
N ASP A 45 -17.43 -3.20 6.32
CA ASP A 45 -16.54 -4.17 6.95
C ASP A 45 -16.65 -5.58 6.32
N ALA A 46 -17.10 -5.72 5.06
CA ALA A 46 -17.20 -7.01 4.37
C ALA A 46 -15.87 -7.79 4.32
N LYS A 47 -14.75 -7.08 4.39
CA LYS A 47 -13.39 -7.63 4.44
C LYS A 47 -12.60 -7.21 5.68
N GLY A 48 -13.31 -6.78 6.72
CA GLY A 48 -12.75 -6.43 8.02
C GLY A 48 -12.15 -5.03 8.14
N GLY A 49 -12.48 -4.12 7.21
CA GLY A 49 -12.11 -2.70 7.30
C GLY A 49 -10.62 -2.43 7.11
N GLY A 50 -10.13 -1.38 7.76
CA GLY A 50 -8.72 -0.96 7.74
C GLY A 50 -7.82 -1.90 8.54
N SER A 51 -6.63 -2.21 8.03
CA SER A 51 -5.63 -3.04 8.71
C SER A 51 -5.10 -2.40 10.00
N SER A 52 -5.26 -1.08 10.20
CA SER A 52 -4.88 -0.36 11.42
C SER A 52 -6.09 0.23 12.16
N ASP A 53 -7.29 -0.27 11.90
CA ASP A 53 -8.51 0.24 12.53
C ASP A 53 -8.57 -0.15 14.01
N GLN A 54 -8.34 0.82 14.89
CA GLN A 54 -8.31 0.61 16.34
C GLN A 54 -9.67 0.23 16.94
N ARG A 55 -10.80 0.51 16.26
CA ARG A 55 -12.13 0.04 16.73
C ARG A 55 -12.15 -1.48 16.81
N ILE A 56 -11.36 -2.11 15.96
CA ILE A 56 -11.31 -3.55 15.86
C ILE A 56 -10.70 -4.13 17.14
N GLU A 57 -9.72 -3.51 17.80
CA GLU A 57 -9.28 -4.00 19.13
C GLU A 57 -10.43 -4.02 20.13
N LYS A 58 -11.30 -3.00 20.14
CA LYS A 58 -12.46 -2.95 21.02
C LYS A 58 -13.51 -4.03 20.71
N ASN A 59 -13.60 -4.44 19.45
CA ASN A 59 -14.56 -5.43 18.96
C ASN A 59 -13.99 -6.85 18.86
N ALA A 60 -12.66 -6.99 18.92
CA ALA A 60 -11.89 -8.24 18.89
C ALA A 60 -11.94 -9.02 20.21
N LYS A 61 -13.06 -8.93 20.91
CA LYS A 61 -13.20 -9.44 22.27
C LYS A 61 -12.90 -10.94 22.32
N ASN A 62 -13.29 -11.70 21.30
CA ASN A 62 -13.12 -13.15 21.28
C ASN A 62 -11.63 -13.50 21.16
N ARG A 63 -10.93 -12.96 20.15
CA ARG A 63 -9.50 -13.28 19.95
C ARG A 63 -8.58 -12.64 20.99
N ILE A 64 -8.88 -11.44 21.49
CA ILE A 64 -8.07 -10.79 22.54
C ILE A 64 -8.23 -11.55 23.85
N SER A 65 -9.47 -11.88 24.25
CA SER A 65 -9.68 -12.68 25.45
C SER A 65 -8.98 -14.04 25.33
N HIS A 66 -9.01 -14.65 24.15
CA HIS A 66 -8.28 -15.89 23.89
C HIS A 66 -6.77 -15.71 24.01
N ALA A 67 -6.18 -14.70 23.36
CA ALA A 67 -4.74 -14.41 23.40
C ALA A 67 -4.25 -14.05 24.81
N GLN A 68 -5.10 -13.48 25.66
CA GLN A 68 -4.78 -13.16 27.05
C GLN A 68 -4.90 -14.37 27.98
N SER A 69 -5.80 -15.31 27.68
CA SER A 69 -6.08 -16.48 28.53
C SER A 69 -5.29 -17.73 28.14
N ASN A 70 -4.76 -17.80 26.91
CA ASN A 70 -4.04 -18.96 26.41
C ASN A 70 -2.61 -18.58 25.99
N PRO A 71 -1.58 -19.25 26.52
CA PRO A 71 -0.21 -18.98 26.11
C PRO A 71 0.01 -19.39 24.63
N PRO A 72 0.85 -18.65 23.87
CA PRO A 72 1.21 -19.01 22.51
C PRO A 72 1.85 -20.40 22.41
N THR A 73 1.57 -21.13 21.35
CA THR A 73 2.15 -22.46 21.08
C THR A 73 3.68 -22.39 20.89
N ARG A 74 4.18 -21.27 20.36
CA ARG A 74 5.62 -21.01 20.14
C ARG A 74 6.15 -19.85 20.98
N GLN A 75 5.84 -19.86 22.28
CA GLN A 75 6.22 -18.77 23.18
C GLN A 75 7.74 -18.48 23.23
N ASN A 76 8.59 -19.48 22.99
CA ASN A 76 10.05 -19.33 23.03
C ASN A 76 10.67 -18.91 21.68
N ASP A 77 9.87 -18.75 20.62
CA ASP A 77 10.38 -18.30 19.32
C ASP A 77 10.69 -16.79 19.37
N PRO A 78 11.90 -16.35 18.97
CA PRO A 78 12.25 -14.93 18.92
C PRO A 78 11.26 -14.06 18.10
N ASN A 79 10.54 -14.67 17.16
CA ASN A 79 9.58 -13.97 16.30
C ASN A 79 8.19 -13.82 16.94
N ILE A 80 7.93 -14.39 18.12
CA ILE A 80 6.59 -14.37 18.74
C ILE A 80 6.06 -12.94 18.92
N ASN A 81 6.91 -12.00 19.31
CA ASN A 81 6.53 -10.60 19.51
C ASN A 81 6.07 -9.95 18.19
N GLN A 82 6.65 -10.34 17.05
CA GLN A 82 6.23 -9.83 15.75
C GLN A 82 4.83 -10.35 15.40
N VAL A 83 4.56 -11.64 15.62
CA VAL A 83 3.24 -12.24 15.39
C VAL A 83 2.20 -11.61 16.32
N MET A 84 2.53 -11.42 17.59
CA MET A 84 1.68 -10.76 18.58
C MET A 84 1.40 -9.30 18.26
N ASN A 85 2.29 -8.61 17.56
CA ASN A 85 2.02 -7.24 17.11
C ASN A 85 1.16 -7.17 15.83
N GLN A 86 1.09 -8.27 15.07
CA GLN A 86 0.38 -8.32 13.79
C GLN A 86 -1.08 -8.78 13.92
N TYR A 87 -1.48 -9.46 15.00
CA TYR A 87 -2.84 -10.01 15.09
C TYR A 87 -3.94 -8.93 15.12
N VAL A 88 -3.63 -7.70 15.54
CA VAL A 88 -4.58 -6.57 15.45
C VAL A 88 -4.92 -6.28 13.99
N GLN A 89 -3.92 -6.33 13.12
CA GLN A 89 -4.06 -6.10 11.68
C GLN A 89 -4.75 -7.25 10.94
N ALA A 90 -4.88 -8.41 11.61
CA ALA A 90 -5.46 -9.62 11.04
C ALA A 90 -6.98 -9.55 10.84
N SER A 91 -7.66 -8.49 11.30
CA SER A 91 -9.09 -8.35 10.97
C SER A 91 -9.33 -8.08 9.50
N TYR A 92 -8.43 -7.36 8.83
CA TYR A 92 -8.48 -7.28 7.38
C TYR A 92 -8.08 -8.62 6.77
N TRP A 93 -8.98 -9.20 5.98
CA TRP A 93 -8.83 -10.54 5.38
C TRP A 93 -9.07 -10.52 3.86
N GLY A 94 -8.86 -9.37 3.24
CA GLY A 94 -8.83 -9.24 1.78
C GLY A 94 -7.50 -9.67 1.17
N GLU A 95 -7.43 -9.58 -0.15
CA GLU A 95 -6.29 -10.06 -0.96
C GLU A 95 -5.16 -9.02 -1.04
N GLN A 96 -5.37 -7.78 -0.56
CA GLN A 96 -4.33 -6.76 -0.51
C GLN A 96 -3.35 -7.00 0.66
N PRO A 97 -2.13 -6.43 0.60
CA PRO A 97 -1.15 -6.53 1.70
C PRO A 97 -1.70 -5.90 2.98
N PHE A 98 -2.27 -4.70 2.86
CA PHE A 98 -3.00 -3.99 3.89
C PHE A 98 -3.92 -2.96 3.23
N THR A 99 -4.86 -2.41 4.00
CA THR A 99 -5.63 -1.24 3.59
C THR A 99 -5.74 -0.23 4.73
N ALA A 100 -5.70 1.07 4.41
CA ALA A 100 -5.90 2.13 5.39
C ALA A 100 -7.39 2.30 5.77
N GLY A 101 -8.29 1.83 4.92
CA GLY A 101 -9.72 1.88 5.15
C GLY A 101 -10.51 1.06 4.14
N THR A 102 -11.82 1.08 4.25
CA THR A 102 -12.69 0.33 3.33
C THR A 102 -13.06 1.15 2.09
N VAL A 103 -13.16 0.47 0.95
CA VAL A 103 -13.73 1.08 -0.26
C VAL A 103 -15.25 0.98 -0.18
N TYR A 104 -15.88 2.01 0.40
CA TYR A 104 -17.32 2.11 0.58
C TYR A 104 -17.92 3.22 -0.28
N PHE A 105 -18.97 2.90 -1.05
CA PHE A 105 -19.63 3.87 -1.94
C PHE A 105 -20.91 4.46 -1.33
N GLY A 106 -21.42 3.88 -0.24
CA GLY A 106 -22.69 4.24 0.38
C GLY A 106 -23.82 3.30 -0.04
N ALA A 107 -24.50 2.69 0.93
CA ALA A 107 -25.56 1.72 0.67
C ALA A 107 -26.75 2.37 -0.05
N ILE A 108 -27.07 3.61 0.33
CA ILE A 108 -28.13 4.40 -0.31
C ILE A 108 -27.73 4.77 -1.75
N ILE A 109 -26.46 5.08 -1.99
CA ILE A 109 -25.96 5.43 -3.32
C ILE A 109 -26.05 4.22 -4.26
N ILE A 110 -25.64 3.02 -3.82
CA ILE A 110 -25.80 1.79 -4.61
C ILE A 110 -27.29 1.51 -4.92
N PHE A 111 -28.17 1.69 -3.93
CA PHE A 111 -29.62 1.55 -4.12
C PHE A 111 -30.18 2.54 -5.14
N LEU A 112 -29.83 3.82 -5.03
CA LEU A 112 -30.26 4.87 -5.96
C LEU A 112 -29.68 4.67 -7.36
N ALA A 113 -28.44 4.20 -7.48
CA ALA A 113 -27.82 3.88 -8.77
C ALA A 113 -28.54 2.70 -9.46
N THR A 114 -28.91 1.68 -8.70
CA THR A 114 -29.71 0.55 -9.21
C THR A 114 -31.09 1.02 -9.68
N LEU A 115 -31.74 1.89 -8.90
CA LEU A 115 -33.00 2.55 -9.28
C LEU A 115 -32.84 3.37 -10.56
N GLY A 116 -31.76 4.15 -10.64
CA GLY A 116 -31.43 4.95 -11.81
C GLY A 116 -31.24 4.12 -13.05
N PHE A 117 -30.49 3.02 -12.98
CA PHE A 117 -30.29 2.12 -14.10
C PHE A 117 -31.61 1.62 -14.71
N ILE A 118 -32.62 1.34 -13.87
CA ILE A 118 -33.93 0.84 -14.31
C ILE A 118 -34.78 1.96 -14.92
N LEU A 119 -34.77 3.16 -14.33
CA LEU A 119 -35.63 4.28 -14.75
C LEU A 119 -35.12 5.00 -15.99
N ILE A 120 -33.81 5.14 -16.10
CA ILE A 120 -33.13 5.80 -17.21
C ILE A 120 -33.32 4.96 -18.47
N LYS A 121 -33.70 5.60 -19.59
CA LYS A 121 -33.96 4.92 -20.87
C LYS A 121 -32.90 5.16 -21.93
N GLY A 122 -32.11 6.22 -21.80
CA GLY A 122 -31.13 6.58 -22.81
C GLY A 122 -29.86 5.75 -22.74
N ARG A 123 -28.88 6.13 -23.57
CA ARG A 123 -27.58 5.44 -23.68
C ARG A 123 -26.73 5.63 -22.41
N GLU A 124 -27.08 6.62 -21.60
CA GLU A 124 -26.37 7.00 -20.39
C GLU A 124 -26.27 5.90 -19.35
N ARG A 125 -27.33 5.13 -19.13
CA ARG A 125 -27.26 3.99 -18.19
C ARG A 125 -26.22 2.95 -18.61
N TRP A 126 -26.04 2.75 -19.92
CA TRP A 126 -25.20 1.68 -20.45
C TRP A 126 -23.74 2.06 -20.44
N TRP A 127 -23.37 3.26 -20.88
CA TRP A 127 -21.97 3.67 -20.79
C TRP A 127 -21.52 3.84 -19.34
N LEU A 128 -22.39 4.33 -18.44
CA LEU A 128 -22.11 4.39 -17.00
C LEU A 128 -21.87 3.00 -16.43
N LEU A 129 -22.75 2.03 -16.72
CA LEU A 129 -22.59 0.64 -16.28
C LEU A 129 -21.30 0.02 -16.83
N ILE A 130 -21.01 0.19 -18.11
CA ILE A 130 -19.81 -0.35 -18.76
C ILE A 130 -18.56 0.27 -18.12
N ALA A 131 -18.53 1.58 -17.91
CA ALA A 131 -17.40 2.25 -17.24
C ALA A 131 -17.21 1.76 -15.80
N THR A 132 -18.30 1.53 -15.05
CA THR A 132 -18.24 0.91 -13.72
C THR A 132 -17.64 -0.51 -13.79
N ILE A 133 -18.13 -1.35 -14.69
CA ILE A 133 -17.64 -2.74 -14.83
C ILE A 133 -16.16 -2.78 -15.25
N LEU A 134 -15.78 -1.96 -16.23
CA LEU A 134 -14.38 -1.84 -16.66
C LEU A 134 -13.48 -1.40 -15.50
N SER A 135 -13.93 -0.42 -14.70
CA SER A 135 -13.21 0.01 -13.50
C SER A 135 -12.98 -1.12 -12.49
N PHE A 136 -13.97 -1.98 -12.24
CA PHE A 136 -13.78 -3.18 -11.40
C PHE A 136 -12.83 -4.21 -12.02
N ILE A 137 -12.94 -4.46 -13.34
CA ILE A 137 -12.03 -5.36 -14.06
C ILE A 137 -10.58 -4.89 -13.90
N LEU A 138 -10.32 -3.59 -14.09
CA LEU A 138 -9.00 -3.00 -13.88
C LEU A 138 -8.58 -3.13 -12.42
N ALA A 139 -9.48 -2.83 -11.47
CA ALA A 139 -9.20 -2.88 -10.05
C ALA A 139 -8.82 -4.28 -9.55
N TRP A 140 -9.39 -5.33 -10.16
CA TRP A 140 -9.10 -6.70 -9.75
C TRP A 140 -7.67 -7.15 -10.03
N GLY A 141 -6.93 -6.53 -10.96
CA GLY A 141 -5.51 -6.82 -11.20
C GLY A 141 -5.18 -8.33 -11.22
N ASN A 142 -4.33 -8.77 -10.29
CA ASN A 142 -3.93 -10.18 -10.08
C ASN A 142 -5.12 -11.14 -9.87
N ASN A 143 -6.23 -10.66 -9.34
CA ASN A 143 -7.42 -11.49 -9.10
C ASN A 143 -8.21 -11.73 -10.40
N PHE A 144 -7.87 -11.03 -11.49
CA PHE A 144 -8.36 -11.31 -12.84
C PHE A 144 -7.25 -11.10 -13.90
N LEU A 145 -6.21 -11.93 -13.82
CA LEU A 145 -5.04 -11.86 -14.71
C LEU A 145 -5.38 -11.99 -16.19
N ALA A 146 -6.35 -12.83 -16.59
CA ALA A 146 -6.64 -13.06 -18.01
C ALA A 146 -6.85 -11.78 -18.83
N VAL A 147 -7.53 -10.77 -18.25
CA VAL A 147 -7.72 -9.46 -18.89
C VAL A 147 -6.61 -8.48 -18.50
N ASN A 148 -6.25 -8.44 -17.21
CA ASN A 148 -5.30 -7.45 -16.71
C ASN A 148 -3.87 -7.68 -17.22
N GLU A 149 -3.44 -8.91 -17.40
CA GLU A 149 -2.13 -9.23 -17.98
C GLU A 149 -2.06 -8.78 -19.45
N TRP A 150 -3.12 -9.05 -20.21
CA TRP A 150 -3.21 -8.57 -21.59
C TRP A 150 -3.13 -7.04 -21.65
N LEU A 151 -3.87 -6.34 -20.79
CA LEU A 151 -3.79 -4.88 -20.69
C LEU A 151 -2.39 -4.41 -20.27
N PHE A 152 -1.73 -5.12 -19.34
CA PHE A 152 -0.38 -4.81 -18.88
C PHE A 152 0.64 -4.77 -20.00
N TYR A 153 0.63 -5.79 -20.85
CA TYR A 153 1.64 -5.92 -21.89
C TYR A 153 1.26 -5.22 -23.20
N ASN A 154 -0.02 -4.97 -23.46
CA ASN A 154 -0.49 -4.46 -24.76
C ASN A 154 -1.02 -3.02 -24.71
N LEU A 155 -1.55 -2.54 -23.57
CA LEU A 155 -2.09 -1.19 -23.49
C LEU A 155 -0.95 -0.17 -23.27
N PRO A 156 -0.80 0.85 -24.13
CA PRO A 156 0.27 1.84 -24.00
C PRO A 156 0.29 2.51 -22.63
N PHE A 157 1.48 2.65 -22.05
CA PHE A 157 1.73 3.27 -20.73
C PHE A 157 1.09 2.55 -19.53
N TYR A 158 0.26 1.53 -19.72
CA TYR A 158 -0.45 0.88 -18.63
C TYR A 158 0.50 0.20 -17.64
N ASN A 159 1.59 -0.40 -18.14
CA ASN A 159 2.67 -0.97 -17.33
C ASN A 159 3.47 0.04 -16.48
N LYS A 160 3.13 1.33 -16.51
CA LYS A 160 3.73 2.37 -15.66
C LYS A 160 2.86 2.70 -14.43
N PHE A 161 1.62 2.23 -14.40
CA PHE A 161 0.73 2.39 -13.25
C PHE A 161 0.95 1.29 -12.22
N ARG A 162 0.68 1.64 -10.96
CA ARG A 162 0.71 0.74 -9.80
C ARG A 162 -0.63 0.89 -9.07
N THR A 163 -0.98 -0.11 -8.28
CA THR A 163 -2.14 -0.09 -7.38
C THR A 163 -3.45 -0.13 -8.17
N PRO A 164 -3.81 -1.29 -8.75
CA PRO A 164 -5.03 -1.46 -9.53
C PRO A 164 -6.28 -0.97 -8.81
N SER A 165 -6.38 -1.15 -7.50
CA SER A 165 -7.54 -0.72 -6.69
C SER A 165 -7.89 0.77 -6.84
N MET A 166 -6.94 1.64 -7.23
CA MET A 166 -7.22 3.06 -7.52
C MET A 166 -8.18 3.26 -8.70
N ALA A 167 -8.31 2.28 -9.60
CA ALA A 167 -9.26 2.34 -10.70
C ALA A 167 -10.71 2.49 -10.21
N LEU A 168 -11.03 2.07 -8.99
CA LEU A 168 -12.37 2.17 -8.38
C LEU A 168 -12.88 3.61 -8.21
N VAL A 169 -12.00 4.61 -8.28
CA VAL A 169 -12.41 6.03 -8.33
C VAL A 169 -13.35 6.26 -9.52
N LEU A 170 -13.10 5.63 -10.66
CA LEU A 170 -13.96 5.72 -11.85
C LEU A 170 -15.33 5.11 -11.57
N ALA A 171 -15.38 3.89 -11.00
CA ALA A 171 -16.63 3.24 -10.61
C ALA A 171 -17.43 4.08 -9.61
N ASN A 172 -16.77 4.72 -8.64
CA ASN A 172 -17.46 5.56 -7.66
C ASN A 172 -18.15 6.75 -8.33
N VAL A 173 -17.43 7.46 -9.21
CA VAL A 173 -17.99 8.61 -9.95
C VAL A 173 -19.16 8.19 -10.83
N THR A 174 -19.05 7.10 -11.60
CA THR A 174 -20.11 6.64 -12.49
C THR A 174 -21.35 6.18 -11.73
N VAL A 175 -21.17 5.51 -10.59
CA VAL A 175 -22.26 5.10 -9.70
C VAL A 175 -22.98 6.30 -9.09
N ILE A 176 -22.25 7.33 -8.64
CA ILE A 176 -22.86 8.57 -8.11
C ILE A 176 -23.67 9.28 -9.20
N ILE A 177 -23.14 9.40 -10.42
CA ILE A 177 -23.86 10.00 -11.54
C ILE A 177 -25.15 9.23 -11.82
N LEU A 178 -25.09 7.89 -11.84
CA LEU A 178 -26.25 7.06 -12.07
C LEU A 178 -27.32 7.21 -10.96
N ALA A 179 -26.89 7.33 -9.70
CA ALA A 179 -27.77 7.57 -8.56
C ALA A 179 -28.51 8.91 -8.67
N VAL A 180 -27.79 10.00 -9.00
CA VAL A 180 -28.37 11.34 -9.11
C VAL A 180 -29.31 11.44 -10.32
N LEU A 181 -28.92 10.90 -11.48
CA LEU A 181 -29.79 10.83 -12.65
C LEU A 181 -31.04 9.97 -12.37
N GLY A 182 -30.88 8.89 -11.61
CA GLY A 182 -31.99 8.05 -11.18
C GLY A 182 -33.00 8.78 -10.32
N LEU A 183 -32.52 9.59 -9.38
CA LEU A 183 -33.38 10.42 -8.53
C LEU A 183 -34.12 11.49 -9.35
N LYS A 184 -33.44 12.11 -10.31
CA LYS A 184 -34.06 13.06 -11.27
C LYS A 184 -35.20 12.38 -12.04
N GLU A 185 -34.98 11.20 -12.60
CA GLU A 185 -36.02 10.45 -13.32
C GLU A 185 -37.16 10.01 -12.38
N PHE A 186 -36.85 9.63 -11.15
CA PHE A 186 -37.87 9.28 -10.16
C PHE A 186 -38.79 10.45 -9.81
N PHE A 187 -38.29 11.68 -9.78
CA PHE A 187 -39.12 12.88 -9.58
C PHE A 187 -39.81 13.37 -10.86
N SER A 188 -39.40 12.90 -12.04
CA SER A 188 -40.03 13.30 -13.30
C SER A 188 -41.52 12.96 -13.34
N LYS A 189 -42.36 13.93 -13.73
CA LYS A 189 -43.79 13.71 -13.97
C LYS A 189 -44.07 12.88 -15.23
N GLN A 190 -43.07 12.68 -16.09
CA GLN A 190 -43.20 11.90 -17.33
C GLN A 190 -43.24 10.39 -17.09
N ILE A 191 -42.78 9.93 -15.92
CA ILE A 191 -42.79 8.52 -15.55
C ILE A 191 -44.01 8.23 -14.68
N ASP A 192 -44.80 7.25 -15.10
CA ASP A 192 -45.97 6.78 -14.35
C ASP A 192 -45.60 6.21 -12.97
N ASN A 193 -46.42 6.48 -11.96
CA ASN A 193 -46.26 6.02 -10.58
C ASN A 193 -46.17 4.49 -10.47
N LYS A 194 -46.88 3.73 -11.33
CA LYS A 194 -46.76 2.26 -11.34
C LYS A 194 -45.35 1.81 -11.72
N LYS A 195 -44.73 2.48 -12.70
CA LYS A 195 -43.35 2.21 -13.13
C LYS A 195 -42.34 2.60 -12.04
N LYS A 196 -42.52 3.75 -11.40
CA LYS A 196 -41.70 4.19 -10.27
C LYS A 196 -41.71 3.17 -9.13
N LYS A 197 -42.91 2.75 -8.69
CA LYS A 197 -43.07 1.74 -7.64
C LYS A 197 -42.42 0.41 -8.02
N LYS A 198 -42.64 -0.07 -9.24
CA LYS A 198 -42.00 -1.32 -9.73
C LYS A 198 -40.48 -1.21 -9.69
N ALA A 199 -39.90 -0.14 -10.21
CA ALA A 199 -38.45 0.07 -10.20
C ALA A 199 -37.91 0.16 -8.76
N LEU A 200 -38.65 0.83 -7.86
CA LEU A 200 -38.31 0.95 -6.45
C LEU A 200 -38.28 -0.40 -5.74
N TYR A 201 -39.30 -1.24 -5.92
CA TYR A 201 -39.36 -2.59 -5.35
C TYR A 201 -38.25 -3.49 -5.90
N ILE A 202 -37.97 -3.44 -7.22
CA ILE A 202 -36.88 -4.23 -7.82
C ILE A 202 -35.53 -3.79 -7.25
N SER A 203 -35.28 -2.48 -7.17
CA SER A 203 -34.00 -1.96 -6.66
C SER A 203 -33.79 -2.30 -5.19
N ALA A 204 -34.84 -2.18 -4.36
CA ALA A 204 -34.78 -2.57 -2.95
C ALA A 204 -34.66 -4.09 -2.78
N GLY A 205 -35.35 -4.87 -3.60
CA GLY A 205 -35.24 -6.33 -3.61
C GLY A 205 -33.83 -6.81 -3.98
N ILE A 206 -33.16 -6.15 -4.92
CA ILE A 206 -31.78 -6.48 -5.29
C ILE A 206 -30.82 -6.04 -4.19
N VAL A 207 -30.71 -4.73 -3.92
CA VAL A 207 -29.66 -4.20 -3.04
C VAL A 207 -29.96 -4.51 -1.58
N GLY A 208 -31.19 -4.27 -1.14
CA GLY A 208 -31.64 -4.60 0.21
C GLY A 208 -31.70 -6.11 0.44
N GLY A 209 -32.10 -6.90 -0.57
CA GLY A 209 -32.07 -8.37 -0.47
C GLY A 209 -30.66 -8.92 -0.32
N ILE A 210 -29.69 -8.43 -1.10
CA ILE A 210 -28.27 -8.80 -0.93
C ILE A 210 -27.77 -8.42 0.47
N SER A 211 -28.03 -7.20 0.94
CA SER A 211 -27.63 -6.78 2.30
C SER A 211 -28.27 -7.64 3.39
N LEU A 212 -29.56 -7.97 3.25
CA LEU A 212 -30.28 -8.82 4.20
C LEU A 212 -29.70 -10.24 4.21
N LEU A 213 -29.52 -10.85 3.04
CA LEU A 213 -28.95 -12.19 2.92
C LEU A 213 -27.53 -12.26 3.47
N CYS A 214 -26.71 -11.22 3.27
CA CYS A 214 -25.41 -11.10 3.93
C CYS A 214 -25.55 -11.09 5.46
N ALA A 215 -26.56 -10.40 6.01
CA ALA A 215 -26.77 -10.30 7.45
C ALA A 215 -27.25 -11.62 8.08
N ILE A 216 -28.16 -12.35 7.43
CA ILE A 216 -28.76 -13.58 7.97
C ILE A 216 -28.03 -14.87 7.56
N MET A 217 -27.37 -14.87 6.40
CA MET A 217 -26.65 -16.01 5.83
C MET A 217 -25.22 -15.60 5.41
N PRO A 218 -24.41 -15.03 6.31
CA PRO A 218 -23.07 -14.51 6.00
C PRO A 218 -22.13 -15.53 5.36
N SER A 219 -22.22 -16.81 5.78
CA SER A 219 -21.38 -17.90 5.28
C SER A 219 -21.63 -18.26 3.80
N MET A 220 -22.74 -17.80 3.20
CA MET A 220 -22.97 -17.93 1.75
C MET A 220 -22.10 -16.97 0.92
N PHE A 221 -21.66 -15.86 1.53
CA PHE A 221 -20.93 -14.78 0.85
C PHE A 221 -19.45 -14.72 1.22
N ALA A 222 -19.06 -15.28 2.36
CA ALA A 222 -17.71 -15.17 2.89
C ALA A 222 -17.30 -16.41 3.71
N SER A 223 -16.07 -16.88 3.50
CA SER A 223 -15.44 -17.90 4.34
C SER A 223 -14.83 -17.32 5.63
N PHE A 224 -14.58 -16.01 5.66
CA PHE A 224 -13.87 -15.30 6.73
C PHE A 224 -12.42 -15.73 6.96
N ALA A 225 -11.86 -16.54 6.05
CA ALA A 225 -10.49 -17.02 6.06
C ALA A 225 -9.57 -16.18 5.16
N SER A 226 -8.29 -16.12 5.51
CA SER A 226 -7.22 -15.42 4.83
C SER A 226 -6.00 -16.32 4.66
N THR A 227 -5.23 -16.12 3.61
CA THR A 227 -3.93 -16.79 3.41
C THR A 227 -2.92 -16.44 4.50
N LYS A 228 -3.13 -15.34 5.23
CA LYS A 228 -2.28 -14.90 6.35
C LYS A 228 -2.57 -15.66 7.65
N ASP A 229 -3.65 -16.45 7.70
CA ASP A 229 -4.11 -17.10 8.94
C ASP A 229 -3.24 -18.28 9.37
N SER A 230 -2.52 -18.92 8.43
CA SER A 230 -1.63 -20.05 8.73
C SER A 230 -0.53 -19.69 9.73
N MET A 231 -0.03 -18.45 9.66
CA MET A 231 0.96 -17.94 10.62
C MET A 231 0.34 -17.84 12.03
N PHE A 232 -0.90 -17.37 12.15
CA PHE A 232 -1.57 -17.31 13.45
C PHE A 232 -1.91 -18.70 13.98
N GLU A 233 -2.29 -19.62 13.12
CA GLU A 233 -2.53 -21.02 13.52
C GLU A 233 -1.27 -21.68 14.07
N GLU A 234 -0.13 -21.49 13.41
CA GLU A 234 1.16 -22.07 13.80
C GLU A 234 1.68 -21.54 15.14
N TYR A 235 1.46 -20.25 15.44
CA TYR A 235 1.98 -19.59 16.63
C TYR A 235 0.99 -19.52 17.80
N LEU A 236 -0.31 -19.40 17.52
CA LEU A 236 -1.38 -19.13 18.49
C LEU A 236 -2.43 -20.25 18.58
N GLY A 237 -2.37 -21.24 17.67
CA GLY A 237 -3.26 -22.39 17.65
C GLY A 237 -4.57 -22.17 16.88
N SER A 238 -5.25 -23.27 16.57
CA SER A 238 -6.49 -23.29 15.79
C SER A 238 -7.67 -22.61 16.49
N SER A 239 -7.73 -22.66 17.82
CA SER A 239 -8.77 -21.98 18.61
C SER A 239 -8.68 -20.46 18.50
N PHE A 240 -7.47 -19.91 18.37
CA PHE A 240 -7.28 -18.48 18.12
C PHE A 240 -7.82 -18.08 16.73
N VAL A 241 -7.52 -18.88 15.70
CA VAL A 241 -8.01 -18.63 14.33
C VAL A 241 -9.54 -18.73 14.27
N GLN A 242 -10.14 -19.66 15.01
CA GLN A 242 -11.59 -19.75 15.12
C GLN A 242 -12.20 -18.48 15.75
N ALA A 243 -11.61 -17.97 16.83
CA ALA A 243 -12.04 -16.71 17.45
C ALA A 243 -11.88 -15.52 16.49
N LEU A 244 -10.81 -15.50 15.67
CA LEU A 244 -10.59 -14.50 14.64
C LEU A 244 -11.68 -14.54 13.55
N TYR A 245 -12.14 -15.73 13.15
CA TYR A 245 -13.24 -15.88 12.18
C TYR A 245 -14.56 -15.36 12.74
N GLU A 246 -14.84 -15.60 14.02
CA GLU A 246 -16.03 -15.07 14.68
C GLU A 246 -16.04 -13.54 14.72
N ASP A 247 -14.90 -12.92 15.04
CA ASP A 247 -14.74 -11.47 15.01
C ASP A 247 -15.01 -10.90 13.61
N ARG A 248 -14.39 -11.48 12.56
CA ARG A 248 -14.58 -11.07 11.17
C ARG A 248 -16.03 -11.22 10.72
N LYS A 249 -16.69 -12.31 11.11
CA LYS A 249 -18.11 -12.56 10.83
C LYS A 249 -19.01 -11.55 11.53
N SER A 250 -18.72 -11.22 12.78
CA SER A 250 -19.47 -10.22 13.55
C SER A 250 -19.43 -8.84 12.89
N LEU A 251 -18.25 -8.40 12.46
CA LEU A 251 -18.08 -7.13 11.73
C LEU A 251 -18.88 -7.12 10.42
N PHE A 252 -18.76 -8.18 9.63
CA PHE A 252 -19.51 -8.34 8.37
C PHE A 252 -21.02 -8.25 8.58
N VAL A 253 -21.56 -8.99 9.55
CA VAL A 253 -23.01 -9.05 9.82
C VAL A 253 -23.55 -7.71 10.33
N SER A 254 -22.81 -7.05 11.22
CA SER A 254 -23.20 -5.74 11.76
C SER A 254 -23.38 -4.71 10.64
N ASP A 255 -22.41 -4.65 9.71
CA ASP A 255 -22.46 -3.71 8.59
C ASP A 255 -23.44 -4.12 7.49
N ALA A 256 -23.73 -5.41 7.35
CA ALA A 256 -24.78 -5.89 6.46
C ALA A 256 -26.16 -5.40 6.95
N TRP A 257 -26.45 -5.51 8.26
CA TRP A 257 -27.65 -4.96 8.88
C TRP A 257 -27.73 -3.44 8.75
N ARG A 258 -26.63 -2.74 9.04
CA ARG A 258 -26.55 -1.29 8.89
C ARG A 258 -26.93 -0.85 7.47
N SER A 259 -26.35 -1.50 6.47
CA SER A 259 -26.60 -1.18 5.05
C SER A 259 -28.06 -1.46 4.67
N PHE A 260 -28.62 -2.60 5.11
CA PHE A 260 -30.03 -2.91 4.94
C PHE A 260 -30.95 -1.84 5.53
N LEU A 261 -30.67 -1.36 6.74
CA LEU A 261 -31.48 -0.34 7.41
C LEU A 261 -31.43 1.02 6.69
N PHE A 262 -30.26 1.44 6.21
CA PHE A 262 -30.15 2.66 5.41
C PHE A 262 -30.91 2.55 4.07
N ILE A 263 -30.84 1.40 3.40
CA ILE A 263 -31.62 1.13 2.19
C ILE A 263 -33.11 1.14 2.50
N ALA A 264 -33.55 0.51 3.59
CA ALA A 264 -34.95 0.51 4.02
C ALA A 264 -35.47 1.92 4.30
N GLY A 265 -34.66 2.77 4.95
CA GLY A 265 -34.98 4.18 5.19
C GLY A 265 -35.11 4.98 3.89
N ALA A 266 -34.17 4.82 2.95
CA ALA A 266 -34.23 5.46 1.64
C ALA A 266 -35.44 4.97 0.81
N PHE A 267 -35.71 3.67 0.83
CA PHE A 267 -36.89 3.06 0.22
C PHE A 267 -38.17 3.66 0.80
N ALA A 268 -38.30 3.76 2.12
CA ALA A 268 -39.47 4.32 2.77
C ALA A 268 -39.71 5.79 2.35
N ALA A 269 -38.66 6.61 2.30
CA ALA A 269 -38.76 8.01 1.87
C ALA A 269 -39.27 8.13 0.42
N LEU A 270 -38.70 7.37 -0.50
CA LEU A 270 -39.12 7.34 -1.91
C LEU A 270 -40.52 6.73 -2.09
N TYR A 271 -40.85 5.71 -1.31
CA TYR A 271 -42.15 5.04 -1.36
C TYR A 271 -43.28 5.96 -0.88
N LEU A 272 -43.08 6.71 0.21
CA LEU A 272 -44.04 7.71 0.70
C LEU A 272 -44.30 8.82 -0.33
N PHE A 273 -43.25 9.21 -1.07
CA PHE A 273 -43.40 10.12 -2.21
C PHE A 273 -44.22 9.50 -3.35
N ALA A 274 -43.94 8.25 -3.72
CA ALA A 274 -44.70 7.52 -4.75
C ALA A 274 -46.15 7.20 -4.34
N LEU A 275 -46.48 7.29 -3.05
CA LEU A 275 -47.84 7.25 -2.50
C LEU A 275 -48.51 8.63 -2.42
N GLU A 276 -47.81 9.69 -2.85
CA GLU A 276 -48.29 11.09 -2.77
C GLU A 276 -48.56 11.59 -1.34
N LYS A 277 -48.04 10.87 -0.32
CA LYS A 277 -48.08 11.30 1.09
C LYS A 277 -47.10 12.44 1.35
N VAL A 278 -45.99 12.48 0.60
CA VAL A 278 -45.07 13.61 0.53
C VAL A 278 -45.17 14.19 -0.87
N LYS A 279 -45.65 15.44 -1.00
CA LYS A 279 -45.91 16.06 -2.30
C LYS A 279 -44.72 16.81 -2.91
N LYS A 280 -43.73 17.12 -2.10
CA LYS A 280 -42.63 18.04 -2.43
C LYS A 280 -41.33 17.27 -2.60
N GLU A 281 -40.74 17.33 -3.80
CA GLU A 281 -39.52 16.62 -4.19
C GLU A 281 -38.33 17.02 -3.29
N TYR A 282 -38.26 18.30 -2.92
CA TYR A 282 -37.18 18.82 -2.07
C TYR A 282 -37.19 18.22 -0.66
N VAL A 283 -38.37 17.86 -0.11
CA VAL A 283 -38.48 17.24 1.22
C VAL A 283 -37.84 15.86 1.20
N VAL A 284 -38.16 15.06 0.19
CA VAL A 284 -37.57 13.71 0.01
C VAL A 284 -36.06 13.83 -0.23
N SER A 285 -35.64 14.81 -1.02
CA SER A 285 -34.22 15.06 -1.31
C SER A 285 -33.43 15.42 -0.05
N ILE A 286 -33.99 16.24 0.85
CA ILE A 286 -33.38 16.56 2.15
C ILE A 286 -33.27 15.30 3.01
N ILE A 287 -34.34 14.50 3.11
CA ILE A 287 -34.33 13.25 3.88
C ILE A 287 -33.24 12.31 3.36
N LEU A 288 -33.17 12.09 2.05
CA LEU A 288 -32.13 11.26 1.44
C LEU A 288 -30.74 11.83 1.68
N THR A 289 -30.55 13.14 1.58
CA THR A 289 -29.26 13.79 1.85
C THR A 289 -28.82 13.55 3.29
N VAL A 290 -29.72 13.73 4.26
CA VAL A 290 -29.44 13.46 5.68
C VAL A 290 -29.08 11.99 5.87
N LEU A 291 -29.85 11.05 5.31
CA LEU A 291 -29.55 9.62 5.41
C LEU A 291 -28.20 9.26 4.77
N ILE A 292 -27.87 9.81 3.60
CA ILE A 292 -26.57 9.61 2.92
C ILE A 292 -25.43 10.17 3.77
N VAL A 293 -25.60 11.35 4.37
CA VAL A 293 -24.60 11.93 5.27
C VAL A 293 -24.38 11.01 6.46
N PHE A 294 -25.44 10.56 7.13
CA PHE A 294 -25.29 9.61 8.26
C PHE A 294 -24.70 8.27 7.84
N ASP A 295 -25.01 7.80 6.63
CA ASP A 295 -24.42 6.61 6.04
C ASP A 295 -22.89 6.79 5.89
N LEU A 296 -22.45 7.70 5.03
CA LEU A 296 -21.03 7.88 4.74
C LEU A 296 -20.23 8.33 5.97
N TRP A 297 -20.71 9.35 6.68
CA TRP A 297 -20.02 9.90 7.86
C TRP A 297 -19.86 8.88 8.99
N GLY A 298 -20.84 7.98 9.15
CA GLY A 298 -20.76 6.89 10.13
C GLY A 298 -19.65 5.89 9.81
N VAL A 299 -19.24 5.78 8.55
CA VAL A 299 -18.09 4.97 8.12
C VAL A 299 -16.81 5.81 8.19
N ASP A 300 -16.82 7.06 7.73
CA ASP A 300 -15.63 7.91 7.71
C ASP A 300 -15.03 8.13 9.11
N LYS A 301 -15.88 8.33 10.13
CA LYS A 301 -15.46 8.48 11.54
C LYS A 301 -14.77 7.27 12.14
N ARG A 302 -14.78 6.12 11.44
CA ARG A 302 -14.03 4.93 11.84
C ARG A 302 -12.53 5.08 11.58
N TYR A 303 -12.18 5.84 10.55
CA TYR A 303 -10.82 6.01 10.06
C TYR A 303 -10.26 7.41 10.34
N LEU A 304 -11.14 8.41 10.50
CA LEU A 304 -10.78 9.77 10.90
C LEU A 304 -11.36 10.07 12.29
N THR A 305 -10.63 9.68 13.33
CA THR A 305 -10.96 9.89 14.74
C THR A 305 -10.39 11.22 15.26
N LYS A 306 -10.74 11.56 16.51
CA LYS A 306 -10.17 12.74 17.19
C LYS A 306 -8.64 12.64 17.33
N ASP A 307 -8.12 11.43 17.46
CA ASP A 307 -6.68 11.17 17.65
C ASP A 307 -5.88 11.43 16.38
N ASN A 308 -6.53 11.54 15.22
CA ASN A 308 -5.87 11.99 13.99
C ASN A 308 -5.65 13.51 13.96
N PHE A 309 -6.34 14.29 14.82
CA PHE A 309 -6.19 15.74 14.91
C PHE A 309 -5.20 16.11 16.00
N VAL A 310 -3.93 16.02 15.65
CA VAL A 310 -2.79 16.29 16.54
C VAL A 310 -2.27 17.72 16.35
N LYS A 311 -1.65 18.28 17.39
CA LYS A 311 -0.96 19.58 17.27
C LYS A 311 0.30 19.41 16.43
N GLN A 312 0.72 20.46 15.72
CA GLN A 312 1.94 20.41 14.90
C GLN A 312 3.18 19.95 15.70
N GLN A 313 3.26 20.31 16.98
CA GLN A 313 4.33 19.90 17.90
C GLN A 313 4.38 18.38 18.14
N GLU A 314 3.24 17.69 18.10
CA GLU A 314 3.15 16.23 18.26
C GLU A 314 3.55 15.50 16.97
N THR A 315 3.47 16.19 15.82
CA THR A 315 3.97 15.70 14.53
C THR A 315 5.39 16.17 14.22
N ALA A 316 5.99 16.99 15.11
CA ALA A 316 7.33 17.48 14.92
C ALA A 316 8.31 16.31 15.02
N ILE A 317 9.13 16.16 14.00
CA ILE A 317 10.22 15.19 14.01
C ILE A 317 11.41 15.89 14.66
N TYR A 318 11.96 15.28 15.70
CA TYR A 318 13.13 15.78 16.41
C TYR A 318 14.38 15.00 15.98
N PRO A 319 15.54 15.65 15.90
CA PRO A 319 16.79 14.98 15.57
C PRO A 319 17.13 13.98 16.69
N THR A 320 17.63 12.82 16.31
CA THR A 320 18.25 11.88 17.26
C THR A 320 19.61 12.41 17.70
N SER A 321 20.19 11.85 18.77
CA SER A 321 21.55 12.22 19.18
C SER A 321 22.59 11.98 18.06
N ALA A 322 22.37 10.99 17.19
CA ALA A 322 23.21 10.76 16.03
C ALA A 322 23.05 11.87 14.97
N ASP A 323 21.84 12.39 14.77
CA ASP A 323 21.60 13.51 13.86
C ASP A 323 22.26 14.79 14.40
N GLU A 324 22.14 15.07 15.70
CA GLU A 324 22.78 16.22 16.35
C GLU A 324 24.31 16.18 16.26
N GLU A 325 24.90 14.99 16.44
CA GLU A 325 26.34 14.76 16.28
C GLU A 325 26.80 15.11 14.85
N ILE A 326 26.08 14.61 13.84
CA ILE A 326 26.38 14.89 12.43
C ILE A 326 26.24 16.40 12.15
N LEU A 327 25.15 17.04 12.58
CA LEU A 327 24.94 18.48 12.36
C LEU A 327 26.05 19.32 12.99
N THR A 328 26.51 18.94 14.19
CA THR A 328 27.61 19.61 14.88
C THR A 328 28.91 19.46 14.10
N GLN A 329 29.28 18.24 13.71
CA GLN A 329 30.50 17.99 12.92
C GLN A 329 30.47 18.70 11.57
N VAL A 330 29.31 18.75 10.90
CA VAL A 330 29.12 19.45 9.63
C VAL A 330 29.38 20.95 9.79
N LYS A 331 28.85 21.54 10.86
CA LYS A 331 29.03 22.96 11.17
C LYS A 331 30.47 23.30 11.54
N GLU A 332 31.08 22.52 12.43
CA GLU A 332 32.44 22.77 12.92
C GLU A 332 33.50 22.60 11.82
N ASN A 333 33.31 21.63 10.92
CA ASN A 333 34.25 21.34 9.84
C ASN A 333 33.91 22.06 8.52
N ASN A 334 32.94 23.00 8.52
CA ASN A 334 32.49 23.73 7.33
C ASN A 334 32.18 22.81 6.13
N ILE A 335 31.45 21.72 6.36
CA ILE A 335 31.15 20.71 5.35
C ILE A 335 29.97 21.19 4.49
N ASN A 336 30.24 21.58 3.25
CA ASN A 336 29.22 22.11 2.33
C ASN A 336 28.37 21.03 1.62
N HIS A 337 28.87 19.81 1.49
CA HIS A 337 28.15 18.70 0.86
C HIS A 337 28.50 17.38 1.56
N TYR A 338 27.48 16.57 1.81
CA TYR A 338 27.58 15.25 2.40
C TYR A 338 26.27 14.48 2.18
N ARG A 339 26.31 13.16 2.29
CA ARG A 339 25.11 12.32 2.44
C ARG A 339 25.20 11.39 3.63
N VAL A 340 24.03 11.01 4.14
CA VAL A 340 23.87 10.10 5.28
C VAL A 340 23.26 8.78 4.83
N TYR A 341 23.82 7.67 5.30
CA TYR A 341 23.22 6.35 5.19
C TYR A 341 22.75 5.86 6.56
N ASN A 342 21.43 5.84 6.77
CA ASN A 342 20.84 5.50 8.04
C ASN A 342 20.27 4.07 8.04
N LEU A 343 20.93 3.18 8.77
CA LEU A 343 20.57 1.77 8.93
C LEU A 343 19.72 1.48 10.17
N SER A 344 19.42 2.48 11.01
CA SER A 344 18.49 2.31 12.13
C SER A 344 17.02 2.29 11.69
N VAL A 345 16.75 2.68 10.44
CA VAL A 345 15.43 2.69 9.81
C VAL A 345 15.45 1.87 8.51
N ASN A 346 14.28 1.65 7.88
CA ASN A 346 14.22 1.06 6.54
C ASN A 346 14.71 2.09 5.50
N THR A 347 16.02 2.17 5.31
CA THR A 347 16.71 3.28 4.63
C THR A 347 16.07 3.70 3.31
N PHE A 348 15.62 2.74 2.50
CA PHE A 348 15.05 3.00 1.18
C PHE A 348 13.52 3.07 1.16
N ASN A 349 12.85 2.97 2.31
CA ASN A 349 11.39 3.13 2.42
C ASN A 349 10.98 4.08 3.56
N ASP A 350 11.93 4.77 4.16
CA ASP A 350 11.75 5.77 5.20
C ASP A 350 12.04 7.18 4.68
N ALA A 351 11.43 8.22 5.26
CA ALA A 351 11.68 9.62 4.90
C ALA A 351 12.28 10.45 6.06
N SER A 352 12.33 9.91 7.28
CA SER A 352 12.71 10.63 8.50
C SER A 352 14.11 11.25 8.42
N THR A 353 15.09 10.51 7.88
CA THR A 353 16.48 10.98 7.76
C THR A 353 16.58 12.25 6.92
N SER A 354 15.71 12.40 5.92
CA SER A 354 15.72 13.55 5.00
C SER A 354 15.23 14.85 5.63
N TYR A 355 14.64 14.81 6.83
CA TYR A 355 14.27 16.01 7.58
C TYR A 355 15.49 16.77 8.11
N PHE A 356 16.59 16.06 8.40
CA PHE A 356 17.79 16.64 9.00
C PHE A 356 19.00 16.61 8.07
N HIS A 357 19.07 15.63 7.17
CA HIS A 357 20.26 15.38 6.36
C HIS A 357 19.93 15.02 4.91
N PRO A 358 20.81 15.34 3.95
CA PRO A 358 20.74 14.72 2.64
C PRO A 358 20.95 13.21 2.77
N SER A 359 19.94 12.40 2.48
CA SER A 359 20.00 10.94 2.60
C SER A 359 20.37 10.29 1.26
N ILE A 360 21.17 9.21 1.29
CA ILE A 360 21.26 8.30 0.13
C ILE A 360 20.01 7.41 0.02
N GLY A 361 19.23 7.31 1.09
CA GLY A 361 17.98 6.57 1.15
C GLY A 361 16.78 7.42 0.74
N GLY A 362 15.62 7.08 1.28
CA GLY A 362 14.37 7.78 1.04
C GLY A 362 13.30 6.92 0.39
N TYR A 363 12.05 7.10 0.81
CA TYR A 363 10.90 6.69 0.02
C TYR A 363 10.61 7.70 -1.10
N HIS A 364 10.45 7.22 -2.33
CA HIS A 364 9.98 8.02 -3.46
C HIS A 364 9.14 7.14 -4.40
N GLY A 365 7.96 7.63 -4.81
CA GLY A 365 7.04 6.87 -5.67
C GLY A 365 7.55 6.61 -7.10
N ALA A 366 8.60 7.33 -7.51
CA ALA A 366 9.24 7.22 -8.82
C ALA A 366 10.77 7.31 -8.72
N LYS A 367 11.41 6.41 -7.96
CA LYS A 367 12.90 6.34 -7.92
C LYS A 367 13.48 6.10 -9.32
N LEU A 368 14.72 6.53 -9.51
CA LEU A 368 15.49 6.24 -10.73
C LEU A 368 15.79 4.75 -10.79
N GLN A 369 15.59 4.12 -11.97
CA GLN A 369 15.84 2.69 -12.11
C GLN A 369 17.30 2.33 -11.82
N ARG A 370 18.27 3.04 -12.41
CA ARG A 370 19.70 2.79 -12.17
C ARG A 370 20.06 2.80 -10.69
N TYR A 371 19.42 3.69 -9.92
CA TYR A 371 19.59 3.76 -8.48
C TYR A 371 18.94 2.57 -7.76
N GLN A 372 17.73 2.17 -8.18
CA GLN A 372 17.08 0.96 -7.67
C GLN A 372 17.91 -0.31 -7.95
N ASP A 373 18.54 -0.41 -9.12
CA ASP A 373 19.40 -1.54 -9.46
C ASP A 373 20.61 -1.63 -8.51
N ILE A 374 21.25 -0.51 -8.19
CA ILE A 374 22.30 -0.45 -7.17
C ILE A 374 21.78 -0.89 -5.80
N ILE A 375 20.60 -0.39 -5.38
CA ILE A 375 19.97 -0.77 -4.11
C ILE A 375 19.74 -2.29 -4.05
N ASP A 376 19.13 -2.86 -5.10
CA ASP A 376 18.82 -4.29 -5.16
C ASP A 376 20.09 -5.14 -5.11
N PHE A 377 21.12 -4.76 -5.87
CA PHE A 377 22.37 -5.53 -5.96
C PHE A 377 23.23 -5.45 -4.70
N TYR A 378 23.33 -4.27 -4.10
CA TYR A 378 24.40 -3.97 -3.14
C TYR A 378 23.94 -3.57 -1.74
N PHE A 379 22.68 -3.19 -1.57
CA PHE A 379 22.18 -2.75 -0.26
C PHE A 379 21.06 -3.64 0.30
N LEU A 380 20.25 -4.27 -0.55
CA LEU A 380 19.17 -5.17 -0.12
C LEU A 380 19.49 -6.65 -0.32
N ASN A 381 20.43 -7.00 -1.20
CA ASN A 381 20.84 -8.38 -1.41
C ASN A 381 21.70 -8.89 -0.23
N LYS A 382 21.08 -9.66 0.67
CA LYS A 382 21.77 -10.28 1.82
C LYS A 382 22.80 -11.35 1.43
N ASN A 383 22.73 -11.88 0.21
CA ASN A 383 23.69 -12.85 -0.31
C ASN A 383 24.90 -12.18 -0.98
N TYR A 384 24.89 -10.85 -1.10
CA TYR A 384 26.06 -10.12 -1.55
C TYR A 384 27.15 -10.25 -0.48
N VAL A 385 28.29 -10.82 -0.87
CA VAL A 385 29.47 -10.95 -0.02
C VAL A 385 30.46 -9.90 -0.48
N GLN A 386 30.69 -8.91 0.36
CA GLN A 386 31.62 -7.84 0.07
C GLN A 386 33.06 -8.36 0.27
N ASN A 387 33.80 -8.54 -0.83
CA ASN A 387 35.14 -9.15 -0.80
C ASN A 387 36.18 -8.30 -0.05
N ASP A 388 36.00 -6.99 0.04
CA ASP A 388 36.86 -6.08 0.80
C ASP A 388 36.66 -6.16 2.33
N LEU A 389 35.61 -6.82 2.81
CA LEU A 389 35.45 -7.23 4.22
C LEU A 389 36.21 -8.52 4.54
N MET A 390 37.05 -9.01 3.62
CA MET A 390 38.01 -10.09 3.86
C MET A 390 39.45 -9.57 4.03
N ASP A 391 39.68 -8.27 3.79
CA ASP A 391 40.97 -7.61 3.95
C ASP A 391 41.16 -7.19 5.42
N GLU A 392 41.93 -7.99 6.17
CA GLU A 392 42.16 -7.80 7.61
C GLU A 392 42.75 -6.42 7.95
N VAL A 393 43.60 -5.87 7.09
CA VAL A 393 44.25 -4.57 7.31
C VAL A 393 43.22 -3.43 7.23
N LYS A 394 42.33 -3.48 6.24
CA LYS A 394 41.24 -2.49 6.10
C LYS A 394 40.21 -2.62 7.21
N LEU A 395 39.96 -3.83 7.70
CA LEU A 395 39.02 -4.07 8.80
C LEU A 395 39.52 -3.49 10.12
N MET A 396 40.79 -3.70 10.49
CA MET A 396 41.30 -3.27 11.81
C MET A 396 41.16 -1.76 12.07
N ASN A 397 41.24 -0.94 11.02
CA ASN A 397 41.30 0.53 11.15
C ASN A 397 40.01 1.24 10.70
N ASN A 398 38.92 0.51 10.43
CA ASN A 398 37.69 1.12 9.94
C ASN A 398 36.45 0.57 10.68
N PRO A 399 35.85 1.35 11.60
CA PRO A 399 34.71 0.88 12.42
C PRO A 399 33.47 0.55 11.58
N ILE A 400 33.27 1.21 10.43
CA ILE A 400 32.17 0.92 9.52
C ILE A 400 32.35 -0.48 8.91
N ARG A 401 33.57 -0.83 8.49
CA ARG A 401 33.88 -2.16 7.94
C ARG A 401 33.73 -3.24 9.01
N GLN A 402 34.16 -2.96 10.24
CA GLN A 402 33.96 -3.88 11.38
C GLN A 402 32.47 -4.14 11.64
N PHE A 403 31.63 -3.11 11.59
CA PHE A 403 30.19 -3.25 11.72
C PHE A 403 29.62 -4.20 10.65
N PHE A 404 29.85 -3.91 9.36
CA PHE A 404 29.32 -4.76 8.29
C PHE A 404 29.84 -6.19 8.33
N LYS A 405 31.08 -6.39 8.82
CA LYS A 405 31.63 -7.72 9.06
C LYS A 405 30.90 -8.46 10.19
N ALA A 406 30.63 -7.79 11.31
CA ALA A 406 29.94 -8.36 12.46
C ALA A 406 28.48 -8.75 12.14
N TYR A 407 27.81 -7.98 11.27
CA TYR A 407 26.41 -8.20 10.87
C TYR A 407 26.27 -8.82 9.47
N GLN A 408 27.30 -9.53 9.00
CA GLN A 408 27.29 -10.18 7.70
C GLN A 408 26.10 -11.14 7.55
N GLY A 409 25.36 -11.04 6.46
CA GLY A 409 24.15 -11.83 6.20
C GLY A 409 22.86 -11.23 6.79
N GLN A 410 22.96 -10.25 7.69
CA GLN A 410 21.81 -9.48 8.18
C GLN A 410 21.67 -8.16 7.43
N VAL A 411 22.79 -7.46 7.25
CA VAL A 411 22.89 -6.19 6.53
C VAL A 411 23.84 -6.36 5.35
N SER A 412 23.51 -5.73 4.22
CA SER A 412 24.34 -5.71 3.03
C SER A 412 24.83 -4.29 2.76
N ALA A 413 26.10 -4.17 2.37
CA ALA A 413 26.68 -2.91 1.96
C ALA A 413 27.80 -3.11 0.96
N ASN A 414 27.98 -2.11 0.11
CA ASN A 414 29.14 -1.96 -0.77
C ASN A 414 29.81 -0.62 -0.45
N ILE A 415 30.94 -0.66 0.25
CA ILE A 415 31.67 0.53 0.71
C ILE A 415 32.16 1.37 -0.48
N GLY A 416 32.60 0.73 -1.58
CA GLY A 416 32.98 1.45 -2.80
C GLY A 416 31.83 2.28 -3.37
N VAL A 417 30.64 1.69 -3.45
CA VAL A 417 29.41 2.41 -3.87
C VAL A 417 29.03 3.49 -2.85
N LEU A 418 29.08 3.21 -1.54
CA LEU A 418 28.79 4.23 -0.51
C LEU A 418 29.74 5.44 -0.64
N ASN A 419 31.03 5.18 -0.88
CA ASN A 419 32.05 6.21 -1.08
C ASN A 419 31.79 7.03 -2.35
N MET A 420 31.39 6.36 -3.44
CA MET A 420 31.01 7.00 -4.71
C MET A 420 29.75 7.87 -4.57
N LEU A 421 28.81 7.48 -3.70
CA LEU A 421 27.59 8.24 -3.44
C LEU A 421 27.80 9.41 -2.46
N ASP A 422 29.05 9.71 -2.09
CA ASP A 422 29.41 10.74 -1.10
C ASP A 422 28.75 10.52 0.27
N THR A 423 28.65 9.25 0.68
CA THR A 423 28.16 8.88 2.00
C THR A 423 29.21 9.22 3.05
N LYS A 424 29.17 10.43 3.59
CA LYS A 424 30.14 10.91 4.59
C LYS A 424 29.82 10.46 6.01
N TYR A 425 28.57 10.13 6.30
CA TYR A 425 28.13 9.66 7.61
C TYR A 425 27.24 8.44 7.50
N LEU A 426 27.41 7.50 8.43
CA LEU A 426 26.51 6.37 8.61
C LEU A 426 25.89 6.45 9.99
N ILE A 427 24.58 6.22 10.07
CA ILE A 427 23.88 6.04 11.33
C ILE A 427 23.65 4.54 11.50
N LEU A 428 24.29 3.94 12.50
CA LEU A 428 24.33 2.49 12.69
C LEU A 428 23.65 2.10 14.01
N PRO A 429 22.79 1.06 14.01
CA PRO A 429 22.26 0.48 15.25
C PRO A 429 23.30 -0.44 15.88
N THR A 430 23.81 -0.09 17.05
CA THR A 430 24.78 -0.87 17.84
C THR A 430 24.14 -1.38 19.13
N GLY A 431 24.85 -2.23 19.88
CA GLY A 431 24.38 -2.70 21.19
C GLY A 431 24.18 -1.59 22.23
N GLU A 432 24.77 -0.40 22.01
CA GLU A 432 24.65 0.78 22.88
C GLU A 432 23.58 1.78 22.38
N GLY A 433 22.86 1.45 21.31
CA GLY A 433 21.85 2.31 20.70
C GLY A 433 22.24 2.75 19.28
N VAL A 434 21.75 3.91 18.85
CA VAL A 434 21.98 4.42 17.49
C VAL A 434 23.10 5.46 17.53
N LYS A 435 24.15 5.28 16.71
CA LYS A 435 25.33 6.16 16.70
C LYS A 435 25.75 6.57 15.29
N ALA A 436 26.27 7.78 15.15
CA ALA A 436 26.85 8.27 13.91
C ALA A 436 28.32 7.85 13.77
N TYR A 437 28.73 7.49 12.55
CA TYR A 437 30.10 7.14 12.20
C TYR A 437 30.55 7.94 10.98
N PRO A 438 31.65 8.72 11.06
CA PRO A 438 32.20 9.40 9.91
C PRO A 438 32.87 8.40 8.97
N ASN A 439 32.50 8.46 7.69
CA ASN A 439 33.15 7.73 6.63
C ASN A 439 34.25 8.60 6.00
N THR A 440 35.50 8.33 6.38
CA THR A 440 36.68 9.04 5.88
C THR A 440 37.03 8.67 4.43
N GLU A 441 36.47 7.58 3.90
CA GLU A 441 36.73 7.12 2.54
C GLU A 441 35.81 7.79 1.48
N ALA A 442 34.76 8.51 1.90
CA ALA A 442 33.80 9.18 1.02
C ALA A 442 34.48 10.11 0.01
N CYS A 443 34.10 9.99 -1.28
CA CYS A 443 34.85 10.64 -2.36
C CYS A 443 34.69 12.17 -2.41
N GLY A 444 33.63 12.71 -1.81
CA GLY A 444 33.22 14.09 -1.99
C GLY A 444 32.23 14.25 -3.16
N ALA A 445 31.75 15.48 -3.34
CA ALA A 445 30.77 15.80 -4.40
C ALA A 445 31.30 15.54 -5.83
N ALA A 446 32.61 15.68 -6.04
CA ALA A 446 33.30 15.38 -7.28
C ALA A 446 34.75 15.02 -7.00
N TRP A 447 35.32 14.10 -7.79
CA TRP A 447 36.71 13.69 -7.68
C TRP A 447 37.27 13.27 -9.04
N PHE A 448 38.59 13.31 -9.17
CA PHE A 448 39.29 12.79 -10.35
C PHE A 448 39.62 11.31 -10.19
N VAL A 449 39.65 10.60 -11.32
CA VAL A 449 40.02 9.19 -11.39
C VAL A 449 41.14 9.00 -12.40
N PRO A 450 42.20 8.24 -12.06
CA PRO A 450 43.34 8.06 -12.96
C PRO A 450 43.06 7.08 -14.09
N THR A 451 42.09 6.18 -13.94
CA THR A 451 41.83 5.13 -14.94
C THR A 451 40.35 4.94 -15.22
N ILE A 452 40.03 4.61 -16.47
CA ILE A 452 38.69 4.20 -16.91
C ILE A 452 38.70 2.69 -17.16
N GLN A 453 37.74 1.99 -16.56
CA GLN A 453 37.43 0.60 -16.86
C GLN A 453 36.15 0.55 -17.70
N TRP A 454 36.29 0.15 -18.96
CA TRP A 454 35.16 0.06 -19.87
C TRP A 454 34.36 -1.23 -19.63
N ALA A 455 33.07 -1.09 -19.34
CA ALA A 455 32.11 -2.18 -19.32
C ALA A 455 31.48 -2.36 -20.71
N LYS A 456 31.30 -3.60 -21.16
CA LYS A 456 30.70 -3.91 -22.47
C LYS A 456 29.25 -3.47 -22.59
N ASP A 457 28.51 -3.53 -21.49
CA ASP A 457 27.08 -3.25 -21.37
C ASP A 457 26.71 -2.90 -19.92
N ALA A 458 25.43 -2.60 -19.68
CA ALA A 458 24.91 -2.27 -18.35
C ALA A 458 25.03 -3.42 -17.35
N ASN A 459 25.01 -4.69 -17.82
CA ASN A 459 25.17 -5.85 -16.95
C ASN A 459 26.58 -5.93 -16.39
N GLU A 460 27.58 -5.73 -17.25
CA GLU A 460 28.97 -5.66 -16.79
C GLU A 460 29.20 -4.40 -15.96
N GLU A 461 28.60 -3.26 -16.29
CA GLU A 461 28.72 -2.01 -15.53
C GLU A 461 28.28 -2.20 -14.07
N ILE A 462 27.10 -2.79 -13.83
CA ILE A 462 26.64 -3.05 -12.47
C ILE A 462 27.57 -4.06 -11.77
N LEU A 463 27.95 -5.17 -12.41
CA LEU A 463 28.77 -6.22 -11.77
C LEU A 463 30.18 -5.74 -11.41
N LEU A 464 30.77 -4.85 -12.20
CA LEU A 464 32.09 -4.29 -11.95
C LEU A 464 32.12 -3.33 -10.75
N LEU A 465 30.96 -2.89 -10.24
CA LEU A 465 30.90 -2.13 -8.98
C LEU A 465 31.17 -3.00 -7.74
N ASP A 466 31.38 -4.32 -7.89
CA ASP A 466 31.90 -5.13 -6.79
C ASP A 466 33.39 -4.86 -6.55
N ASN A 467 33.77 -4.64 -5.29
CA ASN A 467 35.15 -4.45 -4.84
C ASN A 467 35.96 -3.40 -5.64
N PHE A 468 35.31 -2.37 -6.17
CA PHE A 468 35.99 -1.28 -6.88
C PHE A 468 36.38 -0.14 -5.94
N ASN A 469 37.50 0.52 -6.26
CA ASN A 469 37.89 1.77 -5.60
C ASN A 469 37.48 2.96 -6.48
N PRO A 470 36.46 3.73 -6.09
CA PRO A 470 35.97 4.85 -6.90
C PRO A 470 37.01 5.96 -7.11
N ARG A 471 38.03 6.08 -6.26
CA ARG A 471 39.11 7.07 -6.43
C ARG A 471 40.16 6.66 -7.47
N GLN A 472 40.22 5.38 -7.83
CA GLN A 472 41.22 4.84 -8.74
C GLN A 472 40.63 4.50 -10.12
N LYS A 473 39.36 4.11 -10.17
CA LYS A 473 38.70 3.61 -11.38
C LYS A 473 37.31 4.22 -11.54
N ALA A 474 37.03 4.79 -12.70
CA ALA A 474 35.66 4.98 -13.18
C ALA A 474 35.24 3.81 -14.06
N ILE A 475 34.11 3.20 -13.74
CA ILE A 475 33.48 2.16 -14.56
C ILE A 475 32.45 2.84 -15.45
N ILE A 476 32.57 2.63 -16.76
CA ILE A 476 31.72 3.30 -17.75
C ILE A 476 31.30 2.31 -18.83
N ASP A 477 30.01 2.27 -19.13
CA ASP A 477 29.46 1.57 -20.30
C ASP A 477 30.12 2.05 -21.61
N ALA A 478 30.61 1.11 -22.41
CA ALA A 478 31.33 1.33 -23.65
C ALA A 478 30.54 2.16 -24.67
N LYS A 479 29.21 2.23 -24.58
CA LYS A 479 28.39 3.11 -25.42
C LYS A 479 28.72 4.60 -25.24
N PHE A 480 29.33 4.99 -24.13
CA PHE A 480 29.71 6.38 -23.84
C PHE A 480 31.13 6.74 -24.31
N LYS A 481 31.86 5.84 -24.96
CA LYS A 481 33.24 6.09 -25.46
C LYS A 481 33.38 7.34 -26.33
N SER A 482 32.36 7.69 -27.10
CA SER A 482 32.39 8.87 -27.98
C SER A 482 32.27 10.21 -27.23
N ILE A 483 31.76 10.20 -25.99
CA ILE A 483 31.48 11.40 -25.20
C ILE A 483 32.54 11.60 -24.12
N VAL A 484 33.05 10.52 -23.53
CA VAL A 484 34.07 10.58 -22.48
C VAL A 484 35.41 10.96 -23.10
N LYS A 485 35.92 12.13 -22.70
CA LYS A 485 37.25 12.61 -23.08
C LYS A 485 38.14 12.59 -21.84
N PRO A 486 39.28 11.88 -21.85
CA PRO A 486 40.25 12.01 -20.77
C PRO A 486 40.72 13.46 -20.71
N ILE A 487 40.80 14.00 -19.48
CA ILE A 487 41.24 15.37 -19.19
C ILE A 487 42.71 15.34 -18.86
#